data_AF-A0A158KRT4-F1
#
_entry.id   AF-A0A158KRT4-F1
#
_cell.length_a   1.000
_cell.length_b   1.000
_cell.length_c   1.000
_cell.angle_alpha   90.00
_cell.angle_beta   90.00
_cell.angle_gamma   90.00
#
_symmetry.space_group_name_H-M   'P 1'
#
loop_
_entity.id
_entity.type
_entity.pdbx_description
1 polymer ?
#
loop_
_entity_poly.entity_id
_entity_poly.type
_entity_poly.pdbx_seq_one_letter_code
_entity_poly.pdbx_strand_id
1 'polypeptide(L)'
;MCNMDAEEIAAFLREPDQSSLEGQKDHALLAFLYNTGARIQEALDVCPRAIRFESPAQVELFGKGRKCRICPLWPETVAIIKALLRRQPRKGNEPIFVNRYGQPLGAAGVRFT
;
A
#
# COMPACT_ATOMS: atom_id res chain seq x y z
N MET A 1 -22.44 0.87 13.90
CA MET A 1 -21.68 0.73 12.64
C MET A 1 -20.31 0.24 13.04
N CYS A 2 -19.98 -1.02 12.76
CA CYS A 2 -18.90 -1.75 13.43
C CYS A 2 -17.54 -1.09 13.19
N ASN A 3 -16.94 -0.58 14.27
CA ASN A 3 -15.52 -0.29 14.36
C ASN A 3 -14.85 -1.66 14.49
N MET A 4 -14.39 -2.25 13.38
CA MET A 4 -13.44 -3.36 13.47
C MET A 4 -12.15 -2.74 14.00
N ASP A 5 -11.90 -2.92 15.28
CA ASP A 5 -10.79 -2.35 16.01
C ASP A 5 -9.47 -2.64 15.28
N ALA A 6 -8.57 -1.67 15.24
CA ALA A 6 -7.29 -1.77 14.53
C ALA A 6 -6.49 -3.04 14.89
N GLU A 7 -6.72 -3.61 16.08
CA GLU A 7 -6.16 -4.89 16.52
C GLU A 7 -6.73 -6.12 15.79
N GLU A 8 -8.03 -6.19 15.50
CA GLU A 8 -8.61 -7.29 14.70
C GLU A 8 -8.09 -7.26 13.25
N ILE A 9 -7.80 -6.05 12.76
CA ILE A 9 -7.27 -5.85 11.41
C ILE A 9 -5.79 -6.22 11.37
N ALA A 10 -5.01 -5.85 12.38
CA ALA A 10 -3.62 -6.32 12.52
C ALA A 10 -3.55 -7.86 12.65
N ALA A 11 -4.57 -8.50 13.25
CA ALA A 11 -4.68 -9.96 13.33
C ALA A 11 -5.05 -10.60 11.98
N PHE A 12 -6.00 -10.05 11.22
CA PHE A 12 -6.34 -10.53 9.88
C PHE A 12 -5.21 -10.29 8.87
N LEU A 13 -4.53 -9.15 8.97
CA LEU A 13 -3.36 -8.80 8.17
C LEU A 13 -2.11 -9.61 8.53
N ARG A 14 -2.12 -10.43 9.59
CA ARG A 14 -1.07 -11.42 9.89
C ARG A 14 -1.20 -12.72 9.09
N GLU A 15 -2.33 -12.97 8.42
CA GLU A 15 -2.55 -14.20 7.64
C GLU A 15 -1.66 -14.37 6.37
N PRO A 16 -1.25 -13.34 5.61
CA PRO A 16 -0.32 -13.57 4.51
C PRO A 16 1.07 -13.92 5.03
N ASP A 17 1.69 -14.96 4.45
CA ASP A 17 3.07 -15.35 4.72
C ASP A 17 4.04 -14.19 4.37
N GLN A 18 4.37 -13.37 5.37
CA GLN A 18 5.30 -12.24 5.24
C GLN A 18 6.76 -12.72 5.04
N SER A 19 7.01 -14.02 5.15
CA SER A 19 8.30 -14.65 4.86
C SER A 19 8.66 -14.47 3.38
N SER A 20 7.67 -14.58 2.49
CA SER A 20 7.80 -14.29 1.06
C SER A 20 7.70 -12.79 0.73
N LEU A 21 8.41 -12.36 -0.32
CA LEU A 21 8.32 -10.98 -0.80
C LEU A 21 6.94 -10.65 -1.37
N GLU A 22 6.29 -11.63 -2.01
CA GLU A 22 4.95 -11.48 -2.57
C GLU A 22 3.91 -11.31 -1.47
N GLY A 23 3.91 -12.17 -0.44
CA GLY A 23 3.00 -12.05 0.70
C GLY A 23 3.19 -10.74 1.47
N GLN A 24 4.43 -10.26 1.66
CA GLN A 24 4.66 -8.96 2.28
C GLN A 24 4.16 -7.78 1.44
N LYS A 25 4.28 -7.86 0.11
CA LYS A 25 3.78 -6.83 -0.81
C LYS A 25 2.25 -6.78 -0.81
N ASP A 26 1.59 -7.93 -0.83
CA ASP A 26 0.13 -8.02 -0.79
C ASP A 26 -0.41 -7.51 0.56
N HIS A 27 0.25 -7.88 1.66
CA HIS A 27 -0.01 -7.34 2.99
C HIS A 27 0.12 -5.81 3.03
N ALA A 28 1.21 -5.26 2.48
CA ALA A 28 1.43 -3.81 2.42
C ALA A 28 0.38 -3.09 1.57
N LEU A 29 -0.05 -3.71 0.46
CA LEU A 29 -1.08 -3.16 -0.42
C LEU A 29 -2.44 -3.12 0.29
N LEU A 30 -2.83 -4.20 0.97
CA LEU A 30 -4.08 -4.27 1.73
C LEU A 30 -4.09 -3.25 2.88
N ALA A 31 -3.01 -3.18 3.67
CA ALA A 31 -2.87 -2.21 4.75
C ALA A 31 -2.98 -0.77 4.23
N PHE A 32 -2.37 -0.48 3.08
CA PHE A 32 -2.45 0.84 2.44
C PHE A 32 -3.87 1.18 1.99
N LEU A 33 -4.51 0.27 1.24
CA LEU A 33 -5.88 0.45 0.75
C LEU A 33 -6.86 0.69 1.90
N TYR A 34 -6.72 -0.07 2.99
CA TYR A 34 -7.56 0.07 4.16
C TYR A 34 -7.35 1.42 4.85
N ASN A 35 -6.09 1.81 5.09
CA ASN A 35 -5.77 3.07 5.74
C ASN A 35 -6.27 4.29 4.92
N THR A 36 -6.11 4.28 3.59
CA THR A 36 -6.35 5.48 2.78
C THR A 36 -7.69 5.48 2.04
N GLY A 37 -8.41 4.35 2.00
CA GLY A 37 -9.59 4.18 1.15
C GLY A 37 -9.29 4.42 -0.34
N ALA A 38 -8.06 4.14 -0.78
CA ALA A 38 -7.67 4.33 -2.18
C ALA A 38 -8.37 3.31 -3.09
N ARG A 39 -8.66 3.69 -4.33
CA ARG A 39 -9.00 2.69 -5.35
C ARG A 39 -7.76 1.87 -5.66
N ILE A 40 -7.96 0.61 -6.06
CA ILE A 40 -6.85 -0.29 -6.39
C ILE A 40 -5.86 0.34 -7.38
N GLN A 41 -6.34 0.98 -8.46
CA GLN A 41 -5.44 1.65 -9.41
C GLN A 41 -4.69 2.83 -8.80
N GLU A 42 -5.35 3.66 -7.98
CA GLU A 42 -4.68 4.79 -7.30
C GLU A 42 -3.54 4.28 -6.42
N ALA A 43 -3.74 3.17 -5.69
CA ALA A 43 -2.70 2.56 -4.87
C ALA A 43 -1.53 2.03 -5.71
N LEU A 44 -1.82 1.39 -6.84
CA LEU A 44 -0.80 0.80 -7.70
C LEU A 44 0.05 1.82 -8.46
N ASP A 45 -0.45 3.04 -8.62
CA ASP A 45 0.32 4.18 -9.16
C ASP A 45 1.15 4.90 -8.08
N VAL A 46 1.00 4.55 -6.79
CA VAL A 46 1.75 5.20 -5.70
C VAL A 46 3.23 4.88 -5.82
N CYS A 47 4.03 5.95 -5.80
CA CYS A 47 5.48 5.91 -5.79
C CYS A 47 6.01 6.46 -4.44
N PRO A 48 7.25 6.13 -4.02
CA PRO A 48 7.79 6.62 -2.75
C PRO A 48 7.76 8.15 -2.60
N ARG A 49 7.93 8.91 -3.70
CA ARG A 49 7.87 10.38 -3.66
C ARG A 49 6.50 10.94 -3.26
N ALA A 50 5.44 10.16 -3.45
CA ALA A 50 4.09 10.58 -3.10
C ALA A 50 3.80 10.39 -1.62
N ILE A 51 4.72 9.74 -0.88
CA ILE A 51 4.58 9.45 0.54
C ILE A 51 5.59 10.29 1.32
N ARG A 52 5.07 11.06 2.28
CA ARG A 52 5.87 11.60 3.38
C ARG A 52 5.89 10.57 4.50
N PHE A 53 7.08 10.07 4.81
CA PHE A 53 7.27 9.00 5.80
C PHE A 53 7.53 9.53 7.22
N GLU A 54 7.80 10.83 7.36
CA GLU A 54 7.97 11.55 8.62
C GLU A 54 6.63 12.09 9.12
N SER A 55 6.52 12.30 10.43
CA SER A 55 5.28 12.80 11.05
C SER A 55 4.97 14.26 10.67
N PRO A 56 3.70 14.61 10.38
CA PRO A 56 2.58 13.70 10.11
C PRO A 56 2.76 12.96 8.78
N ALA A 57 2.73 11.62 8.85
CA ALA A 57 2.89 10.78 7.69
C ALA A 57 1.65 10.87 6.81
N GLN A 58 1.84 10.99 5.51
CA GLN A 58 0.75 11.20 4.57
C GLN A 58 1.13 10.74 3.16
N VAL A 59 0.13 10.46 2.34
CA VAL A 59 0.27 10.14 0.93
C VAL A 59 -0.58 11.07 0.06
N GLU A 60 -0.02 11.48 -1.07
CA GLU A 60 -0.74 12.18 -2.13
C GLU A 60 -1.31 11.18 -3.14
N LEU A 61 -2.62 11.15 -3.27
CA LEU A 61 -3.34 10.26 -4.19
C LEU A 61 -3.95 11.05 -5.34
N PHE A 62 -3.74 10.58 -6.56
CA PHE A 62 -4.28 11.19 -7.78
C PHE A 62 -5.51 10.42 -8.27
N GLY A 63 -6.67 11.06 -8.21
CA GLY A 63 -7.92 10.51 -8.73
C GLY A 63 -8.21 10.90 -10.18
N LYS A 64 -9.33 10.40 -10.71
CA LYS A 64 -9.84 10.75 -12.05
C LYS A 64 -9.99 12.28 -12.17
N GLY A 65 -9.44 12.84 -13.24
CA GLY A 65 -9.42 14.28 -13.47
C GLY A 65 -8.27 15.04 -12.77
N ARG A 66 -7.19 14.33 -12.38
CA ARG A 66 -6.01 14.90 -11.68
C ARG A 66 -6.33 15.59 -10.35
N LYS A 67 -7.46 15.26 -9.73
CA LYS A 67 -7.77 15.74 -8.39
C LYS A 67 -6.84 15.04 -7.39
N CYS A 68 -5.98 15.82 -6.75
CA CYS A 68 -5.11 15.36 -5.67
C CYS A 68 -5.89 15.37 -4.35
N ARG A 69 -5.71 14.33 -3.52
CA ARG A 69 -6.09 14.33 -2.11
C ARG A 69 -4.92 13.87 -1.26
N ILE A 70 -4.79 14.46 -0.09
CA ILE A 70 -3.80 14.07 0.93
C ILE A 70 -4.51 13.14 1.92
N CYS A 71 -3.99 11.94 2.11
CA CYS A 71 -4.50 10.97 3.08
C CYS A 71 -3.45 10.75 4.19
N PRO A 72 -3.82 10.89 5.47
CA PRO A 72 -2.91 10.57 6.57
C PRO A 72 -2.62 9.08 6.60
N LEU A 73 -1.38 8.71 6.89
CA LEU A 73 -0.96 7.33 7.07
C LEU A 73 -0.81 6.98 8.55
N TRP A 74 -1.27 5.79 8.92
CA TRP A 74 -1.06 5.25 10.25
C TRP A 74 0.41 4.85 10.44
N PRO A 75 0.96 4.97 11.66
CA PRO A 75 2.33 4.56 11.94
C PRO A 75 2.64 3.11 11.54
N GLU A 76 1.66 2.21 11.71
CA GLU A 76 1.79 0.79 11.33
C GLU A 76 1.90 0.62 9.81
N THR A 77 1.02 1.26 9.03
CA THR A 77 1.08 1.25 7.56
C THR A 77 2.41 1.78 7.04
N VAL A 78 2.93 2.85 7.66
CA VAL A 78 4.27 3.39 7.35
C VAL A 78 5.36 2.36 7.63
N ALA A 79 5.30 1.66 8.76
CA ALA A 79 6.28 0.63 9.11
C ALA A 79 6.26 -0.54 8.11
N ILE A 80 5.07 -0.99 7.70
CA ILE A 80 4.88 -2.06 6.71
C ILE A 80 5.48 -1.65 5.35
N ILE A 81 5.17 -0.44 4.87
CA ILE A 81 5.70 0.06 3.58
C ILE A 81 7.22 0.22 3.65
N LYS A 82 7.77 0.75 4.75
CA LYS A 82 9.22 0.86 4.94
C LYS A 82 9.89 -0.52 4.94
N ALA A 83 9.29 -1.52 5.58
CA ALA A 83 9.81 -2.88 5.60
C ALA A 83 9.83 -3.50 4.18
N LEU A 84 8.78 -3.28 3.39
CA LEU A 84 8.74 -3.69 1.99
C LEU A 84 9.85 -3.02 1.17
N LEU A 85 9.99 -1.69 1.27
CA LEU A 85 11.01 -0.91 0.54
C LEU A 85 12.45 -1.27 0.93
N ARG A 86 12.67 -1.79 2.15
CA ARG A 86 13.97 -2.31 2.57
C ARG A 86 14.33 -3.62 1.86
N ARG A 87 13.35 -4.51 1.62
CA ARG A 87 13.57 -5.79 0.91
C ARG A 87 13.56 -5.61 -0.61
N GLN A 88 12.74 -4.69 -1.11
CA GLN A 88 12.66 -4.34 -2.52
C GLN A 88 12.71 -2.82 -2.70
N PRO A 89 13.93 -2.25 -2.78
CA PRO A 89 14.11 -0.82 -3.00
C PRO A 89 13.46 -0.34 -4.29
N ARG A 90 12.85 0.84 -4.23
CA ARG A 90 12.24 1.54 -5.38
C ARG A 90 12.77 2.96 -5.44
N LYS A 91 13.04 3.45 -6.65
CA LYS A 91 13.34 4.87 -6.88
C LYS A 91 12.08 5.70 -6.61
N GLY A 92 12.27 7.00 -6.35
CA GLY A 92 11.18 7.90 -5.96
C GLY A 92 9.99 7.94 -6.93
N ASN A 93 10.22 7.66 -8.22
CA ASN A 93 9.19 7.69 -9.28
C ASN A 93 8.73 6.28 -9.71
N GLU A 94 9.21 5.22 -9.07
CA GLU A 94 8.81 3.85 -9.40
C GLU A 94 7.64 3.42 -8.51
N PRO A 95 6.62 2.74 -9.07
CA PRO A 95 5.52 2.21 -8.28
C PRO A 95 6.00 1.30 -7.15
N ILE A 96 5.42 1.47 -5.97
CA ILE A 96 5.70 0.63 -4.79
C ILE A 96 5.11 -0.77 -4.99
N PHE A 97 3.90 -0.84 -5.53
CA PHE A 97 3.15 -2.08 -5.71
C PHE A 97 3.14 -2.49 -7.19
N VAL A 98 3.93 -3.51 -7.52
CA VAL A 98 3.96 -4.08 -8.88
C VAL A 98 3.65 -5.58 -8.85
N ASN A 99 3.15 -6.12 -9.95
CA ASN A 99 2.98 -7.55 -10.13
C ASN A 99 4.35 -8.27 -10.17
N ARG A 100 4.33 -9.61 -10.20
CA ARG A 100 5.54 -10.45 -10.27
C ARG A 100 6.45 -10.18 -11.49
N TYR A 101 5.93 -9.50 -12.52
CA TYR A 101 6.64 -9.14 -13.74
C TYR A 101 7.10 -7.67 -13.75
N GLY A 102 6.98 -6.94 -12.62
CA GLY A 102 7.40 -5.55 -12.51
C GLY A 102 6.46 -4.54 -13.19
N GLN A 103 5.29 -4.99 -13.65
CA GLN A 103 4.26 -4.13 -14.21
C GLN A 103 3.29 -3.69 -13.11
N PRO A 104 2.64 -2.52 -13.23
CA PRO A 104 1.51 -2.19 -12.36
C PRO A 104 0.50 -3.34 -12.39
N LEU A 105 -0.09 -3.70 -11.25
CA LEU A 105 -1.17 -4.69 -11.21
C LEU A 105 -2.36 -4.12 -11.99
N GLY A 106 -2.42 -4.32 -13.31
CA GLY A 106 -3.52 -3.85 -14.12
C GLY A 106 -4.85 -4.29 -13.48
N ALA A 107 -5.86 -3.42 -13.50
CA ALA A 107 -7.20 -3.72 -12.96
C ALA A 107 -7.84 -5.00 -13.55
N ALA A 108 -7.24 -5.59 -14.58
CA ALA A 108 -7.55 -6.90 -15.11
C ALA A 108 -6.97 -8.03 -14.23
N GLY A 109 -7.70 -8.37 -13.17
CA GLY A 109 -7.60 -9.70 -12.54
C GLY A 109 -6.51 -9.84 -11.49
N VAL A 110 -6.80 -9.38 -10.27
CA VAL A 110 -6.26 -10.01 -9.07
C VAL A 110 -6.81 -11.44 -9.03
N ARG A 111 -6.03 -12.41 -9.51
CA ARG A 111 -6.25 -13.82 -9.20
C ARG A 111 -5.26 -14.19 -8.10
N PHE A 112 -5.80 -14.42 -6.91
CA PHE A 112 -5.10 -15.22 -5.91
C PHE A 112 -5.01 -16.63 -6.50
N THR A 113 -3.80 -17.11 -6.78
CA THR A 113 -3.54 -18.52 -7.07
C THR A 113 -2.33 -18.99 -6.31
#